data_AF-A0AAN8ANA2-F1
#
_entry.id   AF-A0AAN8ANA2-F1
#
_cell.length_a   1.000
_cell.length_b   1.000
_cell.length_c   1.000
_cell.angle_alpha   90.00
_cell.angle_beta   90.00
_cell.angle_gamma   90.00
#
_symmetry.space_group_name_H-M   'P 1'
#
loop_
_entity.id
_entity.type
_entity.pdbx_description
1 polymer ?
#
loop_
_entity_poly.entity_id
_entity_poly.type
_entity_poly.pdbx_seq_one_letter_code
_entity_poly.pdbx_strand_id
1 'polypeptide(L)'
;MSPSSSPGLDDALAHAVADSLVLCVLQEPLPDPSVPHIQALLSRLESVSHTLEKADISSELHQDSVLGDKVKIIRTYLQQRMRSLCRLIQVQGDFEASVKDMLEGLGGLWAQLEELHTGVTLTKDGSPGDPTSAQTDAENLFVVLGHYRNRLQCCQAHLKDSTQLVQELTWSHTHIRNSVSSRSESVWPELLLQTNIEQFDKVQEGFLSLEQQTSTFQAHLEGLGKESQEGPAGPLFHADGAHSRSVSPQTSPQLHSDTERKNSTSASTSVSSMDVNTDTEMDGPLTLFERSALHFSSTVRRLRKSGKRK
;
A
#
# COMPACT_ATOMS: atom_id res chain seq x y z
N MET A 1 -14.22 -66.89 26.70
CA MET A 1 -13.85 -65.69 27.47
C MET A 1 -13.71 -64.57 26.47
N SER A 2 -14.71 -63.69 26.38
CA SER A 2 -14.65 -62.50 25.53
C SER A 2 -13.80 -61.44 26.25
N PRO A 3 -12.88 -60.74 25.58
CA PRO A 3 -12.17 -59.66 26.22
C PRO A 3 -13.17 -58.52 26.46
N SER A 4 -13.26 -58.07 27.71
CA SER A 4 -13.95 -56.84 28.07
C SER A 4 -13.12 -55.67 27.56
N SER A 5 -13.41 -55.18 26.36
CA SER A 5 -12.90 -53.89 25.90
C SER A 5 -13.33 -52.83 26.91
N SER A 6 -12.38 -52.09 27.50
CA SER A 6 -12.70 -51.02 28.45
C SER A 6 -13.14 -49.78 27.67
N PRO A 7 -14.42 -49.41 27.65
CA PRO A 7 -14.94 -48.33 26.79
C PRO A 7 -14.33 -46.96 27.11
N GLY A 8 -13.76 -46.76 28.31
CA GLY A 8 -13.14 -45.49 28.70
C GLY A 8 -11.73 -45.24 28.14
N LEU A 9 -11.00 -46.27 27.70
CA LEU A 9 -9.64 -46.11 27.17
C LEU A 9 -9.67 -45.65 25.70
N ASP A 10 -10.61 -46.19 24.91
CA ASP A 10 -10.81 -45.82 23.51
C ASP A 10 -11.32 -44.38 23.37
N ASP A 11 -12.19 -43.94 24.27
CA ASP A 11 -12.70 -42.56 24.30
C ASP A 11 -11.60 -41.54 24.67
N ALA A 12 -10.76 -41.86 25.67
CA ALA A 12 -9.63 -41.01 26.05
C ALA A 12 -8.58 -40.90 24.92
N LEU A 13 -8.32 -42.00 24.22
CA LEU A 13 -7.43 -42.02 23.06
C LEU A 13 -7.99 -41.17 21.91
N ALA A 14 -9.29 -41.27 21.63
CA ALA A 14 -9.95 -40.50 20.59
C ALA A 14 -9.91 -38.99 20.86
N HIS A 15 -10.12 -38.58 22.11
CA HIS A 15 -9.95 -37.18 22.54
C HIS A 15 -8.51 -36.69 22.39
N ALA A 16 -7.51 -37.50 22.78
CA ALA A 16 -6.10 -37.15 22.62
C ALA A 16 -5.69 -36.99 21.15
N VAL A 17 -6.22 -37.84 20.26
CA VAL A 17 -6.00 -37.72 18.81
C VAL A 17 -6.65 -36.45 18.26
N ALA A 18 -7.88 -36.12 18.67
CA ALA A 18 -8.55 -34.89 18.26
C ALA A 18 -7.79 -33.63 18.73
N ASP A 19 -7.29 -33.63 19.97
CA ASP A 19 -6.50 -32.51 20.49
C ASP A 19 -5.14 -32.38 19.77
N SER A 20 -4.50 -33.52 19.45
CA SER A 20 -3.26 -33.53 18.65
C SER A 20 -3.48 -32.98 17.23
N LEU A 21 -4.61 -33.32 16.62
CA LEU A 21 -5.00 -32.82 15.31
C LEU A 21 -5.23 -31.30 15.33
N VAL A 22 -5.91 -30.78 16.35
CA VAL A 22 -6.10 -29.34 16.55
C VAL A 22 -4.75 -28.62 16.61
N LEU A 23 -3.80 -29.16 17.39
CA LEU A 23 -2.45 -28.57 17.47
C LEU A 23 -1.75 -28.55 16.11
N CYS A 24 -1.82 -29.66 15.37
CA CYS A 24 -1.18 -29.78 14.05
C CYS A 24 -1.77 -28.82 13.01
N VAL A 25 -3.09 -28.68 12.99
CA VAL A 25 -3.81 -27.82 12.04
C VAL A 25 -3.57 -26.34 12.35
N LEU A 26 -3.46 -25.95 13.62
CA LEU A 26 -3.28 -24.54 14.02
C LEU A 26 -1.83 -24.06 14.02
N GLN A 27 -0.84 -24.95 13.99
CA GLN A 27 0.57 -24.55 14.09
C GLN A 27 1.08 -23.82 12.85
N GLU A 28 0.57 -24.16 11.66
CA GLU A 28 0.85 -23.51 10.37
C GLU A 28 2.28 -22.92 10.23
N PRO A 29 3.35 -23.72 10.37
CA PRO A 29 4.70 -23.19 10.30
C PRO A 29 4.99 -22.67 8.89
N LEU A 30 5.27 -21.37 8.79
CA LEU A 30 5.51 -20.68 7.51
C LEU A 30 6.53 -19.53 7.74
N PRO A 31 7.83 -19.85 7.81
CA PRO A 31 8.87 -18.84 8.09
C PRO A 31 9.07 -17.85 6.94
N ASP A 32 8.84 -18.29 5.71
CA ASP A 32 8.77 -17.45 4.52
C ASP A 32 7.35 -17.56 3.93
N PRO A 33 6.53 -16.49 3.95
CA PRO A 33 5.15 -16.56 3.49
C PRO A 33 5.02 -16.30 1.98
N SER A 34 6.00 -16.70 1.16
CA SER A 34 5.89 -16.63 -0.30
C SER A 34 4.81 -17.57 -0.85
N VAL A 35 4.29 -17.26 -2.05
CA VAL A 35 3.23 -18.03 -2.72
C VAL A 35 3.48 -19.55 -2.72
N PRO A 36 4.69 -20.06 -3.04
CA PRO A 36 4.95 -21.51 -3.02
C PRO A 36 4.81 -22.14 -1.63
N HIS A 37 5.19 -21.43 -0.59
CA HIS A 37 5.05 -21.91 0.78
C HIS A 37 3.58 -21.89 1.23
N ILE A 38 2.81 -20.87 0.87
CA ILE A 38 1.37 -20.82 1.13
C ILE A 38 0.66 -21.98 0.41
N GLN A 39 1.05 -22.29 -0.83
CA GLN A 39 0.55 -23.46 -1.56
C GLN A 39 0.90 -24.77 -0.84
N ALA A 40 2.12 -24.91 -0.33
CA ALA A 40 2.52 -26.10 0.44
C ALA A 40 1.71 -26.24 1.74
N LEU A 41 1.38 -25.13 2.43
CA LEU A 41 0.48 -25.13 3.57
C LEU A 41 -0.93 -25.59 3.17
N LEU A 42 -1.47 -25.05 2.07
CA LEU A 42 -2.77 -25.47 1.54
C LEU A 42 -2.80 -26.99 1.28
N SER A 43 -1.83 -27.53 0.54
CA SER A 43 -1.78 -28.97 0.24
C SER A 43 -1.69 -29.84 1.49
N ARG A 44 -0.99 -29.38 2.53
CA ARG A 44 -0.95 -30.07 3.83
C ARG A 44 -2.33 -30.09 4.48
N LEU A 45 -3.03 -28.96 4.50
CA LEU A 45 -4.38 -28.87 5.09
C LEU A 45 -5.41 -29.69 4.29
N GLU A 46 -5.30 -29.72 2.96
CA GLU A 46 -6.11 -30.57 2.08
C GLU A 46 -5.91 -32.05 2.39
N SER A 47 -4.66 -32.50 2.56
CA SER A 47 -4.34 -33.88 2.95
C SER A 47 -4.98 -34.25 4.29
N VAL A 48 -4.97 -33.33 5.26
CA VAL A 48 -5.62 -33.54 6.57
C VAL A 48 -7.14 -33.61 6.40
N SER A 49 -7.75 -32.70 5.64
CA SER A 49 -9.19 -32.71 5.36
C SER A 49 -9.64 -34.01 4.72
N HIS A 50 -8.94 -34.48 3.68
CA HIS A 50 -9.25 -35.74 3.03
C HIS A 50 -9.10 -36.96 3.94
N THR A 51 -8.12 -36.94 4.85
CA THR A 51 -7.96 -38.02 5.84
C THR A 51 -9.13 -38.03 6.82
N LEU A 52 -9.59 -36.86 7.26
CA LEU A 52 -10.76 -36.70 8.12
C LEU A 52 -12.07 -37.13 7.45
N GLU A 53 -12.24 -36.86 6.16
CA GLU A 53 -13.40 -37.29 5.36
C GLU A 53 -13.44 -38.81 5.24
N LYS A 54 -12.29 -39.45 4.94
CA LYS A 54 -12.20 -40.93 4.85
C LYS A 54 -12.50 -41.62 6.17
N ALA A 55 -12.05 -41.05 7.29
CA ALA A 55 -12.32 -41.59 8.61
C ALA A 55 -13.80 -41.46 9.01
N ASP A 56 -14.49 -40.42 8.53
CA ASP A 56 -15.90 -40.15 8.86
C ASP A 56 -16.87 -41.16 8.26
N ILE A 57 -16.61 -41.60 7.03
CA ILE A 57 -17.43 -42.60 6.31
C ILE A 57 -17.50 -43.91 7.10
N SER A 58 -16.51 -44.18 7.96
CA SER A 58 -16.45 -45.39 8.78
C SER A 58 -17.13 -45.24 10.15
N SER A 59 -17.65 -44.06 10.51
CA SER A 59 -18.02 -43.69 11.88
C SER A 59 -19.39 -42.99 11.96
N GLU A 60 -20.46 -43.64 11.50
CA GLU A 60 -21.84 -43.14 11.64
C GLU A 60 -22.42 -43.20 13.07
N LEU A 61 -21.62 -43.47 14.12
CA LEU A 61 -22.14 -43.89 15.44
C LEU A 61 -22.07 -42.87 16.60
N HIS A 62 -21.50 -41.67 16.46
CA HIS A 62 -21.34 -40.74 17.61
C HIS A 62 -21.54 -39.24 17.28
N GLN A 63 -22.69 -38.91 16.68
CA GLN A 63 -23.02 -37.56 16.23
C GLN A 63 -23.30 -36.54 17.36
N ASP A 64 -23.61 -36.99 18.58
CA ASP A 64 -23.99 -36.14 19.72
C ASP A 64 -22.95 -36.11 20.86
N SER A 65 -21.68 -36.39 20.54
CA SER A 65 -20.58 -36.38 21.52
C SER A 65 -19.76 -35.08 21.45
N VAL A 66 -19.13 -34.71 22.58
CA VAL A 66 -18.18 -33.59 22.65
C VAL A 66 -17.05 -33.75 21.62
N LEU A 67 -16.63 -34.99 21.37
CA LEU A 67 -15.67 -35.34 20.33
C LEU A 67 -16.20 -35.04 18.92
N GLY A 68 -17.46 -35.40 18.63
CA GLY A 68 -18.13 -35.09 17.37
C GLY A 68 -18.21 -33.58 17.10
N ASP A 69 -18.55 -32.78 18.12
CA ASP A 69 -18.55 -31.32 18.04
C ASP A 69 -17.16 -30.75 17.72
N LYS A 70 -16.10 -31.27 18.39
CA LYS A 70 -14.71 -30.87 18.10
C LYS A 70 -14.32 -31.18 16.65
N VAL A 71 -14.61 -32.39 16.17
CA VAL A 71 -14.32 -32.79 14.78
C VAL A 71 -15.06 -31.90 13.78
N LYS A 72 -16.32 -31.57 14.06
CA LYS A 72 -17.13 -30.66 13.22
C LYS A 72 -16.54 -29.25 13.17
N ILE A 73 -16.06 -28.72 14.29
CA ILE A 73 -15.36 -27.43 14.36
C ILE A 73 -14.09 -27.46 13.50
N ILE A 74 -13.27 -28.52 13.62
CA ILE A 74 -12.04 -28.68 12.83
C ILE A 74 -12.34 -28.72 11.33
N ARG A 75 -13.35 -29.49 10.91
CA ARG A 75 -13.77 -29.58 9.50
C ARG A 75 -14.22 -28.23 8.95
N THR A 76 -15.07 -27.53 9.70
CA THR A 76 -15.57 -26.20 9.31
C THR A 76 -14.41 -25.22 9.14
N TYR A 77 -13.46 -25.24 10.08
CA TYR A 77 -12.25 -24.42 9.99
C TYR A 77 -11.40 -24.78 8.78
N LEU A 78 -11.08 -26.06 8.56
CA LEU A 78 -10.27 -26.50 7.42
C LEU A 78 -10.89 -26.05 6.10
N GLN A 79 -12.20 -26.25 5.92
CA GLN A 79 -12.92 -25.83 4.71
C GLN A 79 -12.83 -24.31 4.48
N GLN A 80 -13.05 -23.51 5.53
CA GLN A 80 -12.92 -22.06 5.44
C GLN A 80 -11.47 -21.65 5.16
N ARG A 81 -10.52 -22.26 5.87
CA ARG A 81 -9.09 -21.97 5.79
C ARG A 81 -8.56 -22.23 4.39
N MET A 82 -8.84 -23.41 3.83
CA MET A 82 -8.43 -23.77 2.47
C MET A 82 -9.00 -22.78 1.44
N ARG A 83 -10.30 -22.44 1.53
CA ARG A 83 -10.92 -21.47 0.60
C ARG A 83 -10.23 -20.10 0.66
N SER A 84 -9.96 -19.60 1.85
CA SER A 84 -9.28 -18.31 2.03
C SER A 84 -7.82 -18.36 1.56
N LEU A 85 -7.11 -19.47 1.79
CA LEU A 85 -5.74 -19.67 1.29
C LEU A 85 -5.68 -19.74 -0.24
N CYS A 86 -6.62 -20.43 -0.90
CA CYS A 86 -6.71 -20.46 -2.36
C CYS A 86 -6.86 -19.04 -2.95
N ARG A 87 -7.73 -18.22 -2.35
CA ARG A 87 -7.92 -16.83 -2.77
C ARG A 87 -6.67 -15.99 -2.49
N LEU A 88 -6.02 -16.20 -1.35
CA LEU A 88 -4.78 -15.50 -0.99
C LEU A 88 -3.68 -15.81 -1.99
N ILE A 89 -3.50 -17.07 -2.40
CA ILE A 89 -2.50 -17.47 -3.40
C ILE A 89 -2.69 -16.72 -4.71
N GLN A 90 -3.93 -16.55 -5.17
CA GLN A 90 -4.25 -15.80 -6.39
C GLN A 90 -3.89 -14.32 -6.25
N VAL A 91 -4.46 -13.65 -5.24
CA VAL A 91 -4.25 -12.22 -5.03
C VAL A 91 -2.78 -11.88 -4.75
N GLN A 92 -2.08 -12.75 -4.01
CA GLN A 92 -0.65 -12.58 -3.74
C GLN A 92 0.18 -12.73 -5.03
N GLY A 93 -0.15 -13.71 -5.88
CA GLY A 93 0.50 -13.86 -7.18
C GLY A 93 0.30 -12.62 -8.08
N ASP A 94 -0.93 -12.09 -8.11
CA ASP A 94 -1.25 -10.88 -8.87
C ASP A 94 -0.56 -9.63 -8.30
N PHE A 95 -0.45 -9.54 -6.97
CA PHE A 95 0.30 -8.48 -6.30
C PHE A 95 1.80 -8.53 -6.64
N GLU A 96 2.44 -9.70 -6.47
CA GLU A 96 3.87 -9.90 -6.75
C GLU A 96 4.20 -9.63 -8.22
N ALA A 97 3.36 -10.10 -9.15
CA ALA A 97 3.50 -9.83 -10.58
C ALA A 97 3.40 -8.32 -10.87
N SER A 98 2.40 -7.64 -10.30
CA SER A 98 2.18 -6.21 -10.50
C SER A 98 3.32 -5.36 -9.93
N VAL A 99 3.83 -5.69 -8.74
CA VAL A 99 5.00 -5.03 -8.14
C VAL A 99 6.23 -5.20 -9.00
N LYS A 100 6.50 -6.43 -9.45
CA LYS A 100 7.66 -6.73 -10.30
C LYS A 100 7.63 -5.94 -11.60
N ASP A 101 6.51 -6.03 -12.31
CA ASP A 101 6.25 -5.31 -13.56
C ASP A 101 6.41 -3.79 -13.38
N MET A 102 5.92 -3.26 -12.26
CA MET A 102 6.06 -1.84 -11.91
C MET A 102 7.52 -1.44 -11.66
N LEU A 103 8.28 -2.23 -10.89
CA LEU A 103 9.70 -1.95 -10.60
C LEU A 103 10.57 -2.01 -11.86
N GLU A 104 10.38 -3.01 -12.72
CA GLU A 104 11.09 -3.14 -13.99
C GLU A 104 10.78 -1.95 -14.90
N GLY A 105 9.50 -1.59 -15.00
CA GLY A 105 9.05 -0.45 -15.79
C GLY A 105 9.59 0.89 -15.29
N LEU A 106 9.57 1.13 -13.98
CA LEU A 106 10.17 2.32 -13.36
C LEU A 106 11.66 2.42 -13.66
N GLY A 107 12.40 1.30 -13.61
CA GLY A 107 13.81 1.27 -13.99
C GLY A 107 14.03 1.73 -15.44
N GLY A 108 13.16 1.31 -16.36
CA GLY A 108 13.20 1.74 -17.76
C GLY A 108 12.89 3.23 -17.96
N LEU A 109 11.95 3.79 -17.18
CA LEU A 109 11.63 5.21 -17.25
C LEU A 109 12.72 6.09 -16.61
N TRP A 110 13.34 5.63 -15.53
CA TRP A 110 14.50 6.29 -14.94
C TRP A 110 15.64 6.42 -15.95
N ALA A 111 15.95 5.34 -16.67
CA ALA A 111 16.97 5.37 -17.71
C ALA A 111 16.65 6.35 -18.84
N GLN A 112 15.37 6.43 -19.26
CA GLN A 112 14.93 7.40 -20.27
C GLN A 112 15.07 8.84 -19.76
N LEU A 113 14.66 9.12 -18.53
CA LEU A 113 14.81 10.46 -17.95
C LEU A 113 16.28 10.89 -17.88
N GLU A 114 17.18 9.98 -17.52
CA GLU A 114 18.61 10.25 -17.48
C GLU A 114 19.21 10.46 -18.88
N GLU A 115 18.77 9.70 -19.89
CA GLU A 115 19.16 9.92 -21.28
C GLU A 115 18.71 11.31 -21.79
N LEU A 116 17.46 11.71 -21.50
CA LEU A 116 16.97 13.06 -21.82
C LEU A 116 17.80 14.14 -21.13
N HIS A 117 18.03 13.99 -19.82
CA HIS A 117 18.79 14.96 -19.05
C HIS A 117 20.24 15.10 -19.56
N THR A 118 20.90 13.99 -19.85
CA THR A 118 22.27 14.00 -20.40
C THR A 118 22.31 14.55 -21.81
N GLY A 119 21.33 14.24 -22.67
CA GLY A 119 21.24 14.76 -24.03
C GLY A 119 21.08 16.28 -24.12
N VAL A 120 20.39 16.88 -23.14
CA VAL A 120 20.23 18.35 -23.04
C VAL A 120 21.50 19.01 -22.47
N THR A 121 22.16 18.35 -21.51
CA THR A 121 23.31 18.93 -20.78
C THR A 121 24.67 18.69 -21.45
N LEU A 122 24.84 17.61 -22.22
CA LEU A 122 26.11 17.17 -22.78
C LEU A 122 25.91 16.67 -24.23
N THR A 123 26.22 17.49 -25.24
CA THR A 123 26.36 16.95 -26.61
C THR A 123 27.81 16.64 -26.96
N LYS A 124 27.98 15.75 -27.94
CA LYS A 124 29.28 15.25 -28.46
C LYS A 124 30.23 16.35 -28.94
N ASP A 125 29.69 17.53 -29.27
CA ASP A 125 30.42 18.70 -29.76
C ASP A 125 30.51 19.84 -28.72
N GLY A 126 30.02 19.62 -27.49
CA GLY A 126 30.02 20.61 -26.41
C GLY A 126 28.96 21.72 -26.55
N SER A 127 28.05 21.60 -27.52
CA SER A 127 26.91 22.51 -27.69
C SER A 127 25.71 22.03 -26.85
N PRO A 128 24.83 22.88 -26.31
CA PRO A 128 23.58 22.43 -25.72
C PRO A 128 22.73 21.63 -26.74
N GLY A 129 22.10 20.54 -26.31
CA GLY A 129 21.16 19.78 -27.15
C GLY A 129 19.92 20.61 -27.51
N ASP A 130 19.17 20.22 -28.55
CA ASP A 130 17.94 20.93 -28.95
C ASP A 130 16.86 20.83 -27.85
N PRO A 131 16.55 21.93 -27.15
CA PRO A 131 15.59 21.91 -26.05
C PRO A 131 14.16 21.66 -26.54
N THR A 132 13.85 21.91 -27.81
CA THR A 132 12.49 21.70 -28.36
C THR A 132 12.18 20.22 -28.59
N SER A 133 13.17 19.44 -29.04
CA SER A 133 13.07 17.97 -29.10
C SER A 133 12.94 17.39 -27.70
N ALA A 134 13.79 17.82 -26.76
CA ALA A 134 13.76 17.34 -25.38
C ALA A 134 12.45 17.66 -24.66
N GLN A 135 11.82 18.80 -24.95
CA GLN A 135 10.50 19.16 -24.45
C GLN A 135 9.43 18.17 -24.91
N THR A 136 9.42 17.83 -26.20
CA THR A 136 8.46 16.87 -26.77
C THR A 136 8.65 15.49 -26.14
N ASP A 137 9.89 15.05 -25.95
CA ASP A 137 10.20 13.75 -25.34
C ASP A 137 9.84 13.73 -23.85
N ALA A 138 10.03 14.83 -23.12
CA ALA A 138 9.61 14.96 -21.72
C ALA A 138 8.07 14.92 -21.57
N GLU A 139 7.33 15.54 -22.49
CA GLU A 139 5.87 15.47 -22.53
C GLU A 139 5.39 14.03 -22.79
N ASN A 140 6.03 13.32 -23.73
CA ASN A 140 5.74 11.89 -23.98
C ASN A 140 6.01 11.05 -22.73
N LEU A 141 7.12 11.29 -22.02
CA LEU A 141 7.45 10.60 -20.77
C LEU A 141 6.37 10.82 -19.69
N PHE A 142 5.81 12.02 -19.62
CA PHE A 142 4.69 12.34 -18.73
C PHE A 142 3.40 11.57 -19.06
N VAL A 143 3.08 11.41 -20.35
CA VAL A 143 1.96 10.58 -20.79
C VAL A 143 2.17 9.14 -20.32
N VAL A 144 3.38 8.61 -20.47
CA VAL A 144 3.73 7.27 -20.00
C VAL A 144 3.60 7.16 -18.47
N LEU A 145 4.07 8.15 -17.70
CA LEU A 145 3.88 8.20 -16.25
C LEU A 145 2.40 8.18 -15.85
N GLY A 146 1.52 8.81 -16.63
CA GLY A 146 0.07 8.71 -16.46
C GLY A 146 -0.45 7.27 -16.52
N HIS A 147 0.08 6.44 -17.42
CA HIS A 147 -0.25 5.01 -17.47
C HIS A 147 0.28 4.24 -16.27
N TYR A 148 1.49 4.57 -15.81
CA TYR A 148 2.10 3.95 -14.62
C TYR A 148 1.37 4.31 -13.32
N ARG A 149 0.74 5.49 -13.24
CA ARG A 149 -0.16 5.83 -12.12
C ARG A 149 -1.33 4.86 -12.01
N ASN A 150 -1.93 4.44 -13.13
CA ASN A 150 -3.01 3.45 -13.13
C ASN A 150 -2.49 2.08 -12.66
N ARG A 151 -1.28 1.68 -13.06
CA ARG A 151 -0.65 0.44 -12.60
C ARG A 151 -0.33 0.46 -11.11
N LEU A 152 0.12 1.61 -10.58
CA LEU A 152 0.28 1.82 -9.14
C LEU A 152 -1.04 1.63 -8.37
N GLN A 153 -2.15 2.12 -8.92
CA GLN A 153 -3.49 1.88 -8.34
C GLN A 153 -3.88 0.40 -8.37
N CYS A 154 -3.50 -0.35 -9.42
CA CYS A 154 -3.68 -1.80 -9.45
C CYS A 154 -2.88 -2.50 -8.34
N CYS A 155 -1.60 -2.14 -8.14
CA CYS A 155 -0.80 -2.64 -7.01
C CYS A 155 -1.49 -2.36 -5.67
N GLN A 156 -2.03 -1.15 -5.49
CA GLN A 156 -2.74 -0.74 -4.28
C GLN A 156 -4.03 -1.56 -4.07
N ALA A 157 -4.77 -1.86 -5.14
CA ALA A 157 -5.96 -2.71 -5.07
C ALA A 157 -5.62 -4.14 -4.64
N HIS A 158 -4.58 -4.74 -5.25
CA HIS A 158 -4.14 -6.09 -4.86
C HIS A 158 -3.62 -6.14 -3.41
N LEU A 159 -2.87 -5.12 -2.97
CA LEU A 159 -2.44 -4.99 -1.57
C LEU A 159 -3.63 -4.95 -0.60
N LYS A 160 -4.67 -4.18 -0.95
CA LYS A 160 -5.89 -4.07 -0.15
C LYS A 160 -6.62 -5.42 -0.07
N ASP A 161 -6.78 -6.11 -1.20
CA ASP A 161 -7.44 -7.41 -1.25
C ASP A 161 -6.65 -8.46 -0.45
N SER A 162 -5.32 -8.47 -0.58
CA SER A 162 -4.43 -9.32 0.21
C SER A 162 -4.56 -9.02 1.71
N THR A 163 -4.58 -7.74 2.08
CA THR A 163 -4.73 -7.31 3.48
C THR A 163 -6.05 -7.81 4.07
N GLN A 164 -7.15 -7.71 3.32
CA GLN A 164 -8.45 -8.21 3.76
C GLN A 164 -8.41 -9.73 3.99
N LEU A 165 -7.87 -10.49 3.04
CA LEU A 165 -7.76 -11.95 3.17
C LEU A 165 -6.89 -12.37 4.37
N VAL A 166 -5.77 -11.67 4.59
CA VAL A 166 -4.90 -11.89 5.75
C VAL A 166 -5.62 -11.61 7.07
N GLN A 167 -6.47 -10.57 7.13
CA GLN A 167 -7.30 -10.27 8.30
C GLN A 167 -8.36 -11.36 8.54
N GLU A 168 -9.04 -11.83 7.49
CA GLU A 168 -10.01 -12.94 7.57
C GLU A 168 -9.34 -14.23 8.07
N LEU A 169 -8.14 -14.53 7.58
CA LEU A 169 -7.33 -15.65 8.02
C LEU A 169 -6.93 -15.50 9.50
N THR A 170 -6.44 -14.33 9.90
CA THR A 170 -6.04 -14.09 11.30
C THR A 170 -7.23 -14.20 12.26
N TRP A 171 -8.39 -13.65 11.85
CA TRP A 171 -9.62 -13.72 12.63
C TRP A 171 -10.12 -15.16 12.78
N SER A 172 -10.20 -15.92 11.68
CA SER A 172 -10.66 -17.32 11.71
C SER A 172 -9.76 -18.21 12.56
N HIS A 173 -8.44 -18.03 12.46
CA HIS A 173 -7.45 -18.75 13.29
C HIS A 173 -7.63 -18.42 14.78
N THR A 174 -7.76 -17.13 15.11
CA THR A 174 -8.00 -16.68 16.50
C THR A 174 -9.30 -17.24 17.05
N HIS A 175 -10.36 -17.28 16.24
CA HIS A 175 -11.66 -17.80 16.65
C HIS A 175 -11.57 -19.28 17.04
N ILE A 176 -11.03 -20.14 16.16
CA ILE A 176 -10.90 -21.56 16.48
C ILE A 176 -9.93 -21.80 17.65
N ARG A 177 -8.81 -21.07 17.71
CA ARG A 177 -7.84 -21.15 18.81
C ARG A 177 -8.52 -20.94 20.15
N ASN A 178 -9.40 -19.93 20.24
CA ASN A 178 -10.16 -19.64 21.45
C ASN A 178 -11.22 -20.72 21.73
N SER A 179 -11.93 -21.19 20.71
CA SER A 179 -12.95 -22.24 20.87
C SER A 179 -12.39 -23.57 21.37
N VAL A 180 -11.14 -23.89 21.03
CA VAL A 180 -10.47 -25.13 21.44
C VAL A 180 -9.42 -24.93 22.55
N SER A 181 -9.33 -23.72 23.13
CA SER A 181 -8.35 -23.35 24.17
C SER A 181 -6.89 -23.69 23.83
N SER A 182 -6.52 -23.60 22.54
CA SER A 182 -5.15 -23.88 22.09
C SER A 182 -4.22 -22.70 22.33
N ARG A 183 -2.96 -23.00 22.66
CA ARG A 183 -1.90 -21.98 22.78
C ARG A 183 -1.19 -21.69 21.45
N SER A 184 -1.49 -22.43 20.37
CA SER A 184 -0.83 -22.25 19.07
C SER A 184 -0.97 -20.83 18.53
N GLU A 185 0.14 -20.27 18.07
CA GLU A 185 0.22 -18.96 17.44
C GLU A 185 0.77 -19.10 16.03
N SER A 186 0.25 -18.26 15.13
CA SER A 186 0.69 -18.19 13.75
C SER A 186 1.08 -16.75 13.46
N VAL A 187 2.36 -16.54 13.15
CA VAL A 187 2.96 -15.21 12.93
C VAL A 187 3.11 -14.86 11.46
N TRP A 188 2.99 -15.85 10.57
CA TRP A 188 3.16 -15.65 9.14
C TRP A 188 2.17 -14.66 8.51
N PRO A 189 0.90 -14.51 8.97
CA PRO A 189 0.01 -13.52 8.39
C PRO A 189 0.51 -12.07 8.60
N GLU A 190 1.13 -11.80 9.75
CA GLU A 190 1.73 -10.50 10.05
C GLU A 190 2.98 -10.26 9.19
N LEU A 191 3.84 -11.28 9.07
CA LEU A 191 5.03 -11.21 8.23
C LEU A 191 4.67 -10.96 6.75
N LEU A 192 3.67 -11.66 6.21
CA LEU A 192 3.21 -11.45 4.84
C LEU A 192 2.71 -10.03 4.62
N LEU A 193 1.90 -9.52 5.56
CA LEU A 193 1.37 -8.16 5.46
C LEU A 193 2.50 -7.13 5.48
N GLN A 194 3.48 -7.30 6.37
CA GLN A 194 4.65 -6.43 6.44
C GLN A 194 5.43 -6.44 5.12
N THR A 195 5.75 -7.64 4.59
CA THR A 195 6.47 -7.76 3.30
C THR A 195 5.69 -7.10 2.16
N ASN A 196 4.37 -7.28 2.11
CA ASN A 196 3.56 -6.67 1.05
C ASN A 196 3.55 -5.13 1.14
N ILE A 197 3.47 -4.57 2.35
CA ILE A 197 3.56 -3.12 2.57
C ILE A 197 4.92 -2.60 2.12
N GLU A 198 6.02 -3.24 2.56
CA GLU A 198 7.38 -2.83 2.18
C GLU A 198 7.61 -2.85 0.66
N GLN A 199 7.09 -3.87 -0.05
CA GLN A 199 7.18 -3.96 -1.51
C GLN A 199 6.37 -2.86 -2.21
N PHE A 200 5.17 -2.55 -1.70
CA PHE A 200 4.34 -1.49 -2.25
C PHE A 200 4.96 -0.11 -1.99
N ASP A 201 5.47 0.14 -0.79
CA ASP A 201 6.12 1.41 -0.42
C ASP A 201 7.30 1.68 -1.34
N LYS A 202 8.15 0.67 -1.59
CA LYS A 202 9.26 0.78 -2.55
C LYS A 202 8.80 1.20 -3.95
N VAL A 203 7.71 0.59 -4.44
CA VAL A 203 7.11 0.92 -5.74
C VAL A 203 6.54 2.34 -5.74
N GLN A 204 5.83 2.72 -4.68
CA GLN A 204 5.20 4.03 -4.55
C GLN A 204 6.25 5.15 -4.47
N GLU A 205 7.28 4.97 -3.64
CA GLU A 205 8.40 5.91 -3.53
C GLU A 205 9.17 6.04 -4.84
N GLY A 206 9.43 4.92 -5.52
CA GLY A 206 10.09 4.91 -6.83
C GLY A 206 9.29 5.68 -7.88
N PHE A 207 7.97 5.48 -7.91
CA PHE A 207 7.08 6.21 -8.82
C PHE A 207 7.01 7.71 -8.50
N LEU A 208 6.78 8.08 -7.24
CA LEU A 208 6.68 9.48 -6.82
C LEU A 208 7.97 10.25 -7.08
N SER A 209 9.13 9.61 -6.82
CA SER A 209 10.44 10.21 -7.08
C SER A 209 10.64 10.48 -8.57
N LEU A 210 10.31 9.51 -9.42
CA LEU A 210 10.43 9.65 -10.87
C LEU A 210 9.48 10.72 -11.41
N GLU A 211 8.24 10.73 -10.95
CA GLU A 211 7.26 11.75 -11.33
C GLU A 211 7.72 13.15 -10.94
N GLN A 212 8.22 13.32 -9.71
CA GLN A 212 8.74 14.60 -9.24
C GLN A 212 9.95 15.05 -10.07
N GLN A 213 10.90 14.15 -10.37
CA GLN A 213 12.06 14.50 -11.17
C GLN A 213 11.68 14.84 -12.61
N THR A 214 10.75 14.09 -13.21
CA THR A 214 10.25 14.38 -14.56
C THR A 214 9.55 15.75 -14.60
N SER A 215 8.72 16.06 -13.59
CA SER A 215 8.08 17.38 -13.43
C SER A 215 9.10 18.51 -13.33
N THR A 216 10.16 18.30 -12.55
CA THR A 216 11.21 19.28 -12.34
C THR A 216 12.01 19.50 -13.63
N PHE A 217 12.31 18.43 -14.36
CA PHE A 217 13.01 18.50 -15.64
C PHE A 217 12.19 19.24 -16.69
N GLN A 218 10.88 18.97 -16.80
CA GLN A 218 10.00 19.69 -17.72
C GLN A 218 9.95 21.19 -17.40
N ALA A 219 9.76 21.56 -16.13
CA ALA A 219 9.76 22.97 -15.72
C ALA A 219 11.09 23.68 -16.05
N HIS A 220 12.21 22.95 -15.97
CA HIS A 220 13.52 23.47 -16.38
C HIS A 220 13.59 23.72 -17.91
N LEU A 221 13.15 22.76 -18.72
CA LEU A 221 13.11 22.91 -20.19
C LEU A 221 12.21 24.08 -20.63
N GLU A 222 11.05 24.26 -19.97
CA GLU A 222 10.18 25.40 -20.20
C GLU A 222 10.86 26.75 -19.89
N GLY A 223 11.72 26.78 -18.87
CA GLY A 223 12.54 27.95 -18.54
C GLY A 223 13.55 28.27 -19.64
N LEU A 224 14.26 27.26 -20.15
CA LEU A 224 15.25 27.41 -21.23
C LEU A 224 14.60 27.89 -22.54
N GLY A 225 13.39 27.41 -22.84
CA GLY A 225 12.65 27.84 -24.04
C GLY A 225 12.32 29.35 -24.04
N LYS A 226 12.02 29.92 -22.87
CA LYS A 226 11.66 31.35 -22.70
C LYS A 226 12.87 32.26 -22.87
N GLU A 227 14.04 31.89 -22.35
CA GLU A 227 15.28 32.67 -22.51
C GLU A 227 15.75 32.74 -23.97
N SER A 228 15.47 31.72 -24.79
CA SER A 228 15.85 31.73 -26.21
C SER A 228 14.98 32.65 -27.10
N GLN A 229 13.75 32.99 -26.65
CA GLN A 229 12.88 33.93 -27.36
C GLN A 229 13.11 35.39 -26.95
N GLU A 230 13.71 35.62 -25.78
CA GLU A 230 14.22 36.92 -25.37
C GLU A 230 15.63 37.16 -25.95
N GLY A 231 15.71 37.24 -27.29
CA GLY A 231 16.89 37.73 -27.97
C GLY A 231 17.25 39.16 -27.53
N PRO A 232 18.53 39.55 -27.57
CA PRO A 232 19.00 40.77 -26.94
C PRO A 232 18.36 41.98 -27.63
N ALA A 233 17.40 42.61 -26.96
CA ALA A 233 17.17 44.04 -27.13
C ALA A 233 18.42 44.75 -26.59
N GLY A 234 19.52 44.66 -27.34
CA GLY A 234 20.73 45.43 -27.10
C GLY A 234 20.34 46.91 -27.08
N PRO A 235 20.85 47.70 -26.12
CA PRO A 235 20.69 49.14 -26.18
C PRO A 235 21.29 49.61 -27.50
N LEU A 236 20.47 50.19 -28.38
CA LEU A 236 20.93 50.96 -29.52
C LEU A 236 21.76 52.14 -28.99
N PHE A 237 23.05 51.90 -28.79
CA PHE A 237 24.07 52.93 -28.70
C PHE A 237 24.19 53.57 -30.08
N HIS A 238 23.34 54.55 -30.35
CA HIS A 238 23.67 55.61 -31.28
C HIS A 238 24.56 56.61 -30.55
N ALA A 239 25.88 56.44 -30.71
CA ALA A 239 26.83 57.52 -30.54
C ALA A 239 26.81 58.36 -31.82
N ASP A 240 26.26 59.58 -31.75
CA ASP A 240 26.96 60.82 -32.12
C ASP A 240 25.98 62.00 -32.05
N GLY A 241 26.35 63.07 -31.35
CA GLY A 241 25.54 64.29 -31.29
C GLY A 241 25.82 65.14 -30.07
N ALA A 242 26.70 66.11 -30.22
CA ALA A 242 27.25 66.94 -29.18
C ALA A 242 26.25 67.93 -28.53
N HIS A 243 26.59 68.30 -27.29
CA HIS A 243 26.22 69.54 -26.57
C HIS A 243 24.77 69.69 -26.10
N SER A 244 24.54 69.58 -24.78
CA SER A 244 24.23 70.76 -23.95
C SER A 244 24.12 70.47 -22.45
N ARG A 245 24.61 71.47 -21.72
CA ARG A 245 24.70 71.73 -20.29
C ARG A 245 23.50 71.32 -19.39
N SER A 246 23.89 70.72 -18.25
CA SER A 246 23.68 71.23 -16.87
C SER A 246 22.34 71.02 -16.14
N VAL A 247 22.53 70.77 -14.83
CA VAL A 247 21.64 70.93 -13.66
C VAL A 247 20.86 69.68 -13.23
N SER A 248 21.45 68.94 -12.28
CA SER A 248 20.71 68.32 -11.17
C SER A 248 20.25 69.42 -10.18
N PRO A 249 19.19 69.19 -9.38
CA PRO A 249 19.50 68.66 -8.06
C PRO A 249 18.51 67.61 -7.53
N GLN A 250 18.99 67.02 -6.44
CA GLN A 250 18.48 65.93 -5.63
C GLN A 250 17.18 66.19 -4.83
N THR A 251 16.65 65.07 -4.31
CA THR A 251 15.96 64.87 -3.00
C THR A 251 14.57 65.48 -2.80
N SER A 252 13.51 64.65 -2.71
CA SER A 252 13.06 63.91 -1.49
C SER A 252 11.54 63.62 -1.55
N PRO A 253 11.03 62.65 -0.77
CA PRO A 253 9.69 62.08 -0.90
C PRO A 253 8.65 62.73 0.04
N GLN A 254 7.39 62.83 -0.38
CA GLN A 254 6.29 63.14 0.56
C GLN A 254 4.90 62.62 0.12
N LEU A 255 4.51 61.52 0.77
CA LEU A 255 3.23 61.17 1.41
C LEU A 255 1.87 61.79 0.99
N HIS A 256 0.92 60.86 0.85
CA HIS A 256 -0.54 60.87 1.13
C HIS A 256 -1.52 61.63 0.22
N SER A 257 -2.46 60.85 -0.35
CA SER A 257 -3.89 61.02 -0.08
C SER A 257 -4.70 59.76 -0.40
N ASP A 258 -5.41 59.27 0.61
CA ASP A 258 -6.54 58.33 0.51
C ASP A 258 -7.74 59.01 -0.14
N THR A 259 -8.49 58.32 -1.01
CA THR A 259 -9.95 58.51 -1.12
C THR A 259 -10.64 57.27 -1.71
N GLU A 260 -11.25 56.50 -0.80
CA GLU A 260 -12.59 55.89 -0.87
C GLU A 260 -13.22 55.39 -2.20
N ARG A 261 -13.51 54.07 -2.19
CA ARG A 261 -14.87 53.47 -2.18
C ARG A 261 -15.69 53.47 -3.48
N LYS A 262 -15.93 52.27 -4.02
CA LYS A 262 -17.28 51.85 -4.45
C LYS A 262 -17.44 50.33 -4.52
N ASN A 263 -18.49 49.88 -3.85
CA ASN A 263 -18.98 48.52 -3.70
C ASN A 263 -19.46 47.91 -5.02
N SER A 264 -19.38 46.58 -5.14
CA SER A 264 -20.45 45.78 -5.74
C SER A 264 -20.49 44.40 -5.11
N THR A 265 -21.67 44.11 -4.57
CA THR A 265 -22.09 42.92 -3.80
C THR A 265 -22.81 41.96 -4.74
N SER A 266 -22.64 40.64 -4.53
CA SER A 266 -23.66 39.56 -4.64
C SER A 266 -22.96 38.23 -4.31
N ALA A 267 -23.05 37.65 -3.11
CA ALA A 267 -24.17 36.96 -2.44
C ALA A 267 -24.37 35.50 -2.86
N SER A 268 -24.31 34.63 -1.83
CA SER A 268 -24.86 33.25 -1.65
C SER A 268 -23.76 32.28 -1.22
N THR A 269 -23.85 31.47 -0.15
CA THR A 269 -24.89 31.20 0.86
C THR A 269 -24.18 30.43 1.98
N SER A 270 -24.47 30.78 3.24
CA SER A 270 -23.92 30.16 4.44
C SER A 270 -24.53 28.80 4.75
N VAL A 271 -23.74 27.89 5.33
CA VAL A 271 -24.27 26.86 6.24
C VAL A 271 -23.40 26.78 7.49
N SER A 272 -24.09 26.77 8.62
CA SER A 272 -23.63 26.91 10.01
C SER A 272 -22.64 25.85 10.50
N SER A 273 -21.65 26.26 11.29
CA SER A 273 -20.83 25.38 12.13
C SER A 273 -20.61 26.06 13.49
N MET A 274 -21.04 25.38 14.56
CA MET A 274 -20.84 25.82 15.94
C MET A 274 -19.38 25.63 16.38
N ASP A 275 -18.85 26.61 17.10
CA ASP A 275 -17.58 26.55 17.81
C ASP A 275 -17.62 25.55 18.97
N VAL A 276 -16.66 24.63 19.02
CA VAL A 276 -16.01 24.21 20.28
C VAL A 276 -14.51 24.16 20.03
N ASN A 277 -13.83 24.98 20.80
CA ASN A 277 -12.40 25.22 20.82
C ASN A 277 -11.72 24.17 21.71
N THR A 278 -10.75 23.40 21.19
CA THR A 278 -9.58 22.97 21.99
C THR A 278 -8.41 22.64 21.06
N ASP A 279 -7.28 23.24 21.42
CA ASP A 279 -6.06 23.43 20.65
C ASP A 279 -5.15 22.19 20.48
N THR A 280 -4.51 22.14 19.31
CA THR A 280 -3.13 21.70 19.01
C THR A 280 -2.76 20.21 19.07
N GLU A 281 -2.67 19.55 17.91
CA GLU A 281 -1.37 19.16 17.34
C GLU A 281 -1.49 18.94 15.82
N MET A 282 -0.44 19.35 15.11
CA MET A 282 -0.39 19.55 13.66
C MET A 282 -0.07 18.23 12.95
N ASP A 283 -1.09 17.45 12.60
CA ASP A 283 -0.91 16.26 11.76
C ASP A 283 -0.94 16.66 10.27
N GLY A 284 0.22 16.55 9.62
CA GLY A 284 0.28 16.42 8.16
C GLY A 284 -0.48 15.17 7.71
N PRO A 285 -0.72 15.00 6.39
CA PRO A 285 -1.45 13.83 5.89
C PRO A 285 -0.69 12.55 6.27
N LEU A 286 -1.22 11.84 7.28
CA LEU A 286 -0.69 10.57 7.77
C LEU A 286 -0.46 9.59 6.62
N THR A 287 0.72 8.98 6.64
CA THR A 287 1.10 7.93 5.70
C THR A 287 0.15 6.74 5.83
N LEU A 288 0.00 5.94 4.76
CA LEU A 288 -0.84 4.73 4.81
C LEU A 288 -0.36 3.74 5.89
N PHE A 289 0.93 3.77 6.24
CA PHE A 289 1.53 3.03 7.34
C PHE A 289 0.91 3.41 8.70
N GLU A 290 0.85 4.70 9.01
CA GLU A 290 0.29 5.20 10.28
C GLU A 290 -1.21 4.88 10.38
N ARG A 291 -1.94 5.03 9.28
CA ARG A 291 -3.38 4.68 9.24
C ARG A 291 -3.62 3.20 9.43
N SER A 292 -2.82 2.34 8.80
CA SER A 292 -2.97 0.88 8.88
C SER A 292 -2.52 0.34 10.24
N ALA A 293 -1.41 0.84 10.78
CA ALA A 293 -0.91 0.47 12.11
C ALA A 293 -1.88 0.91 13.22
N LEU A 294 -2.47 2.10 13.12
CA LEU A 294 -3.51 2.56 14.05
C LEU A 294 -4.79 1.72 13.94
N HIS A 295 -5.22 1.35 12.72
CA HIS A 295 -6.38 0.49 12.52
C HIS A 295 -6.16 -0.92 13.09
N PHE A 296 -4.98 -1.52 12.87
CA PHE A 296 -4.61 -2.83 13.39
C PHE A 296 -4.50 -2.83 14.92
N SER A 297 -3.81 -1.84 15.48
CA SER A 297 -3.67 -1.66 16.94
C SER A 297 -5.03 -1.41 17.62
N SER A 298 -5.92 -0.64 17.00
CA SER A 298 -7.26 -0.37 17.54
C SER A 298 -8.16 -1.61 17.52
N THR A 299 -8.08 -2.43 16.46
CA THR A 299 -8.86 -3.67 16.31
C THR A 299 -8.41 -4.71 17.32
N VAL A 300 -7.09 -4.90 17.47
CA VAL A 300 -6.49 -5.83 18.45
C VAL A 300 -6.77 -5.39 19.89
N ARG A 301 -6.77 -4.08 20.18
CA ARG A 301 -7.07 -3.55 21.53
C ARG A 301 -8.55 -3.62 21.90
N ARG A 302 -9.47 -3.48 20.94
CA ARG A 302 -10.92 -3.72 21.16
C ARG A 302 -11.22 -5.20 21.42
N LEU A 303 -10.54 -6.11 20.72
CA LEU A 303 -10.66 -7.55 20.98
C LEU A 303 -10.14 -7.95 22.37
N ARG A 304 -9.07 -7.32 22.88
CA ARG A 304 -8.59 -7.56 24.26
C ARG A 304 -9.48 -6.95 25.36
N LYS A 305 -10.21 -5.85 25.10
CA LYS A 305 -11.07 -5.19 26.10
C LYS A 305 -12.47 -5.81 26.23
N SER A 306 -12.91 -6.63 25.27
CA SER A 306 -14.21 -7.32 25.29
C SER A 306 -14.32 -8.47 26.31
N GLY A 307 -13.24 -8.82 27.01
CA GLY A 307 -13.16 -9.97 27.92
C GLY A 307 -13.31 -9.67 29.42
N LYS A 308 -13.84 -8.51 29.83
CA LYS A 308 -14.12 -8.23 31.25
C LYS A 308 -15.59 -7.89 31.49
N ARG A 309 -16.40 -8.92 31.70
CA ARG A 309 -17.63 -8.90 32.53
C ARG A 309 -17.95 -10.33 32.99
N LYS A 310 -17.43 -10.75 34.14
CA LYS A 310 -18.05 -10.75 35.48
C LYS A 310 -17.01 -11.28 36.47
#